data_AF-A0A967T9M7-F1
#
_entry.id   AF-A0A967T9M7-F1
#
_cell.length_a   1.000
_cell.length_b   1.000
_cell.length_c   1.000
_cell.angle_alpha   90.00
_cell.angle_beta   90.00
_cell.angle_gamma   90.00
#
_symmetry.space_group_name_H-M   'P 1'
#
loop_
_entity.id
_entity.type
_entity.pdbx_description
1 polymer ?
#
loop_
_entity_poly.entity_id
_entity_poly.type
_entity_poly.pdbx_seq_one_letter_code
_entity_poly.pdbx_strand_id
1 'polypeptide(L)' 'MSLRDQVELLLPNWERWYPSLFDAASDLGLIKAEVCDPNSLLLTRRHAKIRQRAEDAHREKWGGKPD' A
#
# COMPACT_ATOMS: atom_id res chain seq x y z
N MET A 1 11.44 -2.74 -9.30
CA MET A 1 11.30 -1.50 -10.07
C MET A 1 10.38 -0.58 -9.31
N SER A 2 10.84 0.60 -8.90
CA SER A 2 10.02 1.57 -8.16
C SER A 2 9.05 2.31 -9.10
N LEU A 3 8.07 3.03 -8.55
CA LEU A 3 7.19 3.90 -9.35
C LEU A 3 7.99 5.02 -10.02
N ARG A 4 8.98 5.58 -9.29
CA ARG A 4 9.90 6.59 -9.83
C ARG A 4 10.67 6.06 -11.02
N ASP A 5 11.19 4.84 -10.95
CA ASP A 5 11.95 4.23 -12.05
C ASP A 5 11.07 4.05 -13.31
N GLN A 6 9.80 3.68 -13.12
CA GLN A 6 8.86 3.52 -14.23
C GLN A 6 8.49 4.86 -14.88
N VAL A 7 8.25 5.90 -14.07
CA VAL A 7 8.00 7.26 -14.58
C VAL A 7 9.23 7.78 -15.32
N GLU A 8 10.43 7.64 -14.76
CA GLU A 8 11.66 8.12 -15.39
C GLU A 8 11.96 7.43 -16.72
N LEU A 9 11.60 6.15 -16.86
CA LEU A 9 11.75 5.41 -18.12
C LEU A 9 10.80 5.94 -19.21
N LEU A 10 9.57 6.30 -18.84
CA LEU A 10 8.54 6.76 -19.79
C LEU A 10 8.66 8.27 -20.10
N LEU A 11 8.99 9.07 -19.09
CA LEU A 11 9.14 10.51 -19.18
C LEU A 11 10.40 10.97 -18.41
N PRO A 12 11.57 10.93 -19.06
CA PRO A 12 12.80 11.41 -18.45
C PRO A 12 12.71 12.89 -18.08
N ASN A 13 13.24 13.27 -16.92
CA ASN A 13 13.14 14.62 -16.36
C ASN A 13 11.69 15.12 -16.17
N TRP A 14 10.76 14.23 -15.81
CA TRP A 14 9.35 14.57 -15.54
C TRP A 14 9.17 15.70 -14.51
N GLU A 15 10.13 15.88 -13.58
CA GLU A 15 10.12 16.93 -12.54
C GLU A 15 10.07 18.36 -13.12
N ARG A 16 10.39 18.56 -14.40
CA ARG A 16 10.24 19.85 -15.09
C ARG A 16 8.80 20.18 -15.47
N TRP A 17 7.96 19.16 -15.61
CA TRP A 17 6.61 19.25 -16.16
C TRP A 17 5.54 19.04 -15.10
N TYR A 18 5.83 18.24 -14.08
CA TYR A 18 4.88 17.89 -13.04
C TYR A 18 5.38 18.29 -11.65
N PRO A 19 4.49 18.81 -10.79
CA PRO A 19 4.85 19.22 -9.43
C PRO A 19 5.07 18.02 -8.50
N SER A 20 4.55 16.83 -8.86
CA SER A 20 4.76 15.60 -8.08
C SER A 20 4.90 14.36 -8.97
N LEU A 21 5.56 13.33 -8.44
CA LEU A 21 5.71 12.03 -9.08
C LEU A 21 4.35 11.37 -9.34
N PHE A 22 3.39 11.61 -8.45
CA PHE A 22 2.06 11.01 -8.53
C PHE A 22 1.23 11.63 -9.65
N ASP A 23 1.39 12.93 -9.91
CA ASP A 23 0.70 13.58 -11.03
C ASP A 23 1.22 13.03 -12.36
N ALA A 24 2.55 12.93 -12.50
CA ALA A 24 3.17 12.30 -13.68
C ALA A 24 2.72 10.83 -13.82
N ALA A 25 2.73 10.07 -12.73
CA ALA A 25 2.30 8.67 -12.76
C ALA A 25 0.80 8.50 -13.08
N SER A 26 -0.05 9.43 -12.65
CA SER A 26 -1.49 9.43 -12.93
C SER A 26 -1.73 9.69 -14.41
N ASP A 27 -1.09 10.71 -14.98
CA ASP A 27 -1.25 11.09 -16.39
C ASP A 27 -0.64 10.04 -17.33
N LEU A 28 0.48 9.43 -16.94
CA LEU A 28 1.05 8.28 -17.65
C LEU A 28 0.23 6.99 -17.47
N GLY A 29 -0.80 7.00 -16.62
CA GLY A 29 -1.67 5.85 -16.36
C GLY A 29 -0.99 4.69 -15.61
N LEU A 30 0.15 4.96 -14.97
CA LEU A 30 0.90 4.01 -14.13
C LEU A 30 0.20 3.75 -12.81
N ILE A 31 -0.46 4.78 -12.26
CA ILE A 31 -1.37 4.62 -11.13
C ILE A 31 -2.79 4.85 -11.62
N LYS A 32 -3.67 3.89 -11.32
CA LYS A 32 -5.09 4.02 -11.56
C LYS A 32 -5.81 3.76 -10.25
N ALA A 33 -6.79 4.61 -9.95
CA ALA A 33 -7.76 4.29 -8.93
C ALA A 33 -8.64 3.15 -9.45
N GLU A 34 -8.53 1.98 -8.83
CA GLU A 34 -9.48 0.89 -9.06
C GLU A 34 -10.71 1.10 -8.17
N VAL A 35 -11.90 0.83 -8.73
CA VAL A 35 -13.13 0.75 -7.92
C VAL A 35 -13.01 -0.52 -7.08
N CYS A 36 -12.60 -0.35 -5.83
CA CYS A 36 -12.54 -1.46 -4.89
C CYS A 36 -13.93 -1.69 -4.26
N ASP A 37 -14.21 -2.95 -3.94
CA ASP A 37 -15.41 -3.30 -3.18
C ASP A 37 -15.45 -2.50 -1.86
N PRO A 38 -16.58 -1.91 -1.46
CA PRO A 38 -16.68 -1.10 -0.24
C PRO A 38 -16.17 -1.82 1.01
N ASN A 39 -16.23 -3.15 1.05
CA ASN A 39 -15.72 -3.93 2.17
C ASN A 39 -14.18 -3.92 2.27
N SER A 40 -13.48 -3.63 1.18
CA SER A 40 -12.02 -3.47 1.14
C SER A 40 -11.57 -2.15 1.77
N LEU A 41 -12.41 -1.11 1.71
CA LEU A 41 -12.16 0.19 2.32
C LEU A 41 -12.43 0.23 3.83
N LEU A 42 -13.15 -0.76 4.36
CA LEU A 42 -13.38 -0.89 5.80
C LEU A 42 -12.04 -1.18 6.50
N LEU A 43 -11.44 -0.11 7.06
CA LEU A 43 -10.21 -0.14 7.86
C LEU A 43 -10.20 -1.26 8.91
N THR A 44 -11.35 -1.55 9.52
CA THR A 44 -11.55 -2.66 10.46
C THR A 44 -11.19 -4.01 9.84
N ARG A 45 -11.58 -4.26 8.58
CA ARG A 45 -11.23 -5.49 7.85
C ARG A 45 -9.79 -5.48 7.37
N ARG A 46 -9.29 -4.36 6.85
CA ARG A 46 -7.88 -4.20 6.44
C ARG A 46 -6.91 -4.51 7.59
N HIS A 47 -7.24 -4.04 8.80
CA HIS A 47 -6.42 -4.25 9.99
C HIS A 47 -6.78 -5.50 10.79
N ALA A 48 -7.83 -6.25 10.43
CA ALA A 48 -8.17 -7.50 11.13
C ALA A 48 -7.01 -8.49 11.07
N LYS A 49 -6.37 -8.65 9.91
CA LYS A 49 -5.21 -9.54 9.74
C LYS A 49 -3.99 -9.10 10.56
N ILE A 50 -3.80 -7.80 10.73
CA ILE A 50 -2.70 -7.25 11.55
C ILE A 50 -2.99 -7.47 13.03
N ARG A 51 -4.23 -7.22 13.47
CA ARG A 51 -4.66 -7.48 14.86
C ARG A 51 -4.57 -8.95 15.22
N GLN A 52 -5.04 -9.84 14.36
CA GLN A 52 -4.92 -11.29 14.53
C GLN A 52 -3.44 -11.69 14.71
N ARG A 53 -2.55 -11.22 13.84
CA ARG A 53 -1.10 -11.48 13.95
C ARG A 53 -0.50 -10.91 15.23
N ALA A 54 -0.96 -9.75 15.68
CA ALA A 54 -0.50 -9.14 16.92
C ALA A 54 -0.97 -9.95 18.14
N GLU A 55 -2.21 -10.45 18.14
CA GLU A 55 -2.77 -11.31 19.18
C GLU A 55 -2.08 -12.68 19.23
N ASP A 56 -1.83 -13.29 18.07
CA ASP A 56 -1.10 -14.56 17.96
C ASP A 56 0.34 -14.41 18.45
N ALA A 57 1.04 -13.34 18.02
CA ALA A 57 2.40 -13.04 18.50
C ALA A 57 2.42 -12.69 20.00
N HIS A 58 1.39 -12.03 20.51
CA HIS A 58 1.24 -11.76 21.93
C HIS A 58 1.05 -13.06 22.71
N ARG A 59 0.20 -13.97 22.23
CA ARG A 59 -0.03 -15.29 22.82
C ARG A 59 1.23 -16.16 22.76
N GLU A 60 1.99 -16.11 21.68
CA GLU A 60 3.24 -16.87 21.55
C GLU A 60 4.33 -16.37 22.51
N LYS A 61 4.45 -15.05 22.70
CA LYS A 61 5.49 -14.45 23.56
C LYS A 61 5.14 -14.46 25.04
N TRP A 62 3.85 -14.34 25.38
CA TRP A 62 3.40 -14.07 26.75
C TRP A 62 2.28 -14.98 27.23
N GLY A 63 1.68 -15.79 26.35
CA GLY A 63 0.70 -16.80 26.72
C GLY A 63 1.42 -18.06 27.21
N GLY A 64 1.54 -18.19 28.53
CA GLY A 64 1.97 -19.46 29.14
C GLY A 64 1.11 -20.62 28.64
N LYS A 65 1.74 -21.77 28.37
CA LYS A 65 1.01 -23.00 28.04
C LYS A 65 0.04 -23.33 29.17
N PRO A 66 -1.22 -23.71 28.88
CA PRO A 66 -2.04 -24.36 29.90
C PRO A 66 -1.38 -25.70 30.26
N ASP A 67 -1.22 -25.93 31.57
CA ASP A 67 -0.74 -27.20 32.15
C ASP A 67 -1.64 -28.38 31.77
#